data_AF-A0A0E3WE22-F1
#
_entry.id   AF-A0A0E3WE22-F1
#
_cell.length_a   1.000
_cell.length_b   1.000
_cell.length_c   1.000
_cell.angle_alpha   90.00
_cell.angle_beta   90.00
_cell.angle_gamma   90.00
#
_symmetry.space_group_name_H-M   'P 1'
#
loop_
_entity.id
_entity.type
_entity.pdbx_description
1 polymer ?
#
loop_
_entity_poly.entity_id
_entity_poly.type
_entity_poly.pdbx_seq_one_letter_code
_entity_poly.pdbx_strand_id
1 'polypeptide(L)' 'MIPNIKGAKEFAAPSCHTGAWRDDIDLTGTRVAVIGAGAGAGFQLVPAIADVRCLPAHSLVDGTHRTLADNVRPC' A
#
# COMPACT_ATOMS: atom_id res chain seq x y z
N MET A 1 -13.60 3.85 5.99
CA MET A 1 -13.18 4.80 7.03
C MET A 1 -11.66 4.94 6.95
N ILE A 2 -11.08 6.14 6.87
CA ILE A 2 -9.61 6.31 6.86
C ILE A 2 -9.18 6.89 8.22
N PRO A 3 -8.17 6.31 8.89
CA PRO A 3 -7.69 6.83 10.17
C PRO A 3 -7.12 8.24 10.02
N ASN A 4 -7.21 9.06 11.07
CA ASN A 4 -6.65 10.40 11.07
C ASN A 4 -5.12 10.36 11.15
N ILE A 5 -4.46 10.33 10.00
CA ILE A 5 -3.00 10.35 9.86
C ILE A 5 -2.56 11.79 9.58
N LYS A 6 -1.56 12.27 10.33
CA LYS A 6 -0.98 13.60 10.11
C LYS A 6 -0.43 13.70 8.68
N GLY A 7 -0.80 14.77 7.96
CA GLY A 7 -0.40 14.99 6.58
C GLY A 7 -1.19 14.19 5.52
N ALA A 8 -2.12 13.30 5.91
CA ALA A 8 -2.87 12.51 4.93
C ALA A 8 -3.77 13.38 4.03
N LYS A 9 -4.26 14.52 4.53
CA LYS A 9 -5.06 15.46 3.72
C LYS A 9 -4.24 16.21 2.67
N GLU A 10 -2.91 16.24 2.82
CA GLU A 10 -1.97 16.88 1.89
C GLU A 10 -1.48 15.90 0.82
N PHE A 11 -1.77 14.60 0.97
CA PHE A 11 -1.40 13.59 0.00
C PHE A 11 -2.26 13.75 -1.27
N ALA A 12 -1.61 14.16 -2.36
CA ALA A 12 -2.28 14.49 -3.61
C ALA A 12 -2.65 13.27 -4.48
N ALA A 13 -2.10 12.10 -4.18
CA ALA A 13 -2.37 10.87 -4.94
C ALA A 13 -3.60 10.12 -4.40
N PRO A 14 -4.21 9.23 -5.22
CA PRO A 14 -5.35 8.45 -4.80
C PRO A 14 -5.09 7.65 -3.51
N SER A 15 -6.07 7.63 -2.61
CA SER A 15 -6.04 6.83 -1.39
C SER A 15 -7.41 6.20 -1.15
N CYS A 16 -7.41 5.00 -0.56
CA CYS A 16 -8.62 4.29 -0.16
C CYS A 16 -8.34 3.43 1.08
N HIS A 17 -9.41 2.98 1.75
CA HIS A 17 -9.32 1.98 2.82
C HIS A 17 -9.58 0.61 2.20
N THR A 18 -8.91 -0.45 2.64
CA THR A 18 -9.05 -1.79 2.03
C THR A 18 -10.48 -2.34 2.09
N GLY A 19 -11.22 -2.08 3.19
CA GLY A 19 -12.66 -2.39 3.28
C GLY A 19 -13.61 -1.52 2.44
N ALA A 20 -13.09 -0.54 1.71
CA ALA A 20 -13.80 0.32 0.76
C ALA A 20 -12.91 0.53 -0.47
N TRP A 21 -12.53 -0.59 -1.09
CA TRP A 21 -11.63 -0.64 -2.22
C TRP A 21 -12.15 0.16 -3.41
N ARG A 22 -11.22 0.67 -4.21
CA ARG A 22 -11.46 1.53 -5.37
C ARG A 22 -10.82 0.89 -6.60
N ASP A 23 -11.64 0.25 -7.43
CA ASP A 23 -11.20 -0.41 -8.67
C ASP A 23 -10.86 0.58 -9.79
N ASP A 24 -11.10 1.88 -9.59
CA ASP A 24 -10.81 2.95 -10.54
C ASP A 24 -9.38 3.48 -10.46
N ILE A 25 -8.56 2.97 -9.53
CA ILE A 25 -7.16 3.39 -9.35
C ILE A 25 -6.25 2.46 -10.14
N ASP A 26 -5.57 2.99 -11.16
CA ASP A 26 -4.49 2.27 -11.86
C ASP A 26 -3.20 2.29 -11.01
N LEU A 27 -2.73 1.10 -10.67
CA LEU A 27 -1.51 0.89 -9.86
C LEU A 27 -0.27 0.65 -10.74
N THR A 28 -0.43 0.51 -12.05
CA THR A 28 0.66 0.18 -12.98
C THR A 28 1.73 1.27 -12.98
N GLY A 29 2.99 0.90 -12.74
CA GLY A 29 4.13 1.82 -12.71
C GLY A 29 4.09 2.85 -11.57
N THR A 30 3.16 2.73 -10.62
CA THR A 30 3.06 3.65 -9.48
C THR A 30 3.83 3.11 -8.28
N ARG A 31 4.18 3.98 -7.32
CA ARG A 31 4.71 3.55 -6.02
C ARG A 31 3.57 3.53 -5.02
N VAL A 32 3.31 2.37 -4.42
CA VAL A 32 2.21 2.19 -3.46
C VAL A 32 2.74 2.10 -2.04
N ALA A 33 2.06 2.79 -1.13
CA ALA A 33 2.26 2.66 0.31
C ALA A 33 1.03 2.01 0.93
N VAL A 34 1.25 1.01 1.79
CA VAL A 34 0.19 0.31 2.53
C VAL A 34 0.38 0.60 4.02
N ILE A 35 -0.66 1.10 4.66
CA ILE A 35 -0.64 1.46 6.09
C ILE A 35 -1.45 0.41 6.86
N GLY A 36 -0.76 -0.38 7.70
CA GLY A 36 -1.35 -1.45 8.49
C GLY A 36 -0.81 -2.85 8.12
N ALA A 37 -0.43 -3.62 9.14
CA ALA A 37 0.18 -4.95 8.98
C ALA A 37 -0.79 -6.13 9.21
N GLY A 38 -2.03 -5.85 9.61
CA GLY A 38 -3.04 -6.90 9.83
C GLY A 38 -3.44 -7.60 8.52
N ALA A 39 -4.05 -8.78 8.63
CA ALA A 39 -4.42 -9.62 7.48
C ALA A 39 -5.20 -8.86 6.39
N GLY A 40 -6.15 -8.01 6.78
CA GLY A 40 -6.99 -7.24 5.86
C GLY A 40 -6.37 -5.95 5.29
N ALA A 41 -5.14 -5.58 5.69
CA ALA A 41 -4.47 -4.37 5.20
C ALA A 41 -3.12 -4.67 4.54
N GLY A 42 -2.25 -5.48 5.18
CA GLY A 42 -0.87 -5.67 4.74
C GLY A 42 -0.58 -7.05 4.17
N PHE A 43 -0.84 -8.10 4.93
CA PHE A 43 -0.34 -9.45 4.62
C PHE A 43 -0.94 -10.06 3.34
N GLN A 44 -2.24 -9.83 3.08
CA GLN A 44 -2.91 -10.37 1.90
C GLN A 44 -2.88 -9.40 0.71
N LEU A 45 -2.96 -8.09 0.99
CA LEU A 45 -3.05 -7.08 -0.06
C LEU A 45 -1.72 -6.87 -0.78
N VAL A 46 -0.62 -6.70 -0.04
CA VAL A 46 0.70 -6.41 -0.63
C VAL A 46 1.11 -7.44 -1.67
N PRO A 47 1.05 -8.77 -1.43
CA PRO A 47 1.37 -9.75 -2.46
C PRO A 47 0.41 -9.69 -3.66
N ALA A 48 -0.89 -9.44 -3.45
CA ALA A 48 -1.86 -9.35 -4.54
C ALA A 48 -1.61 -8.16 -5.48
N ILE A 49 -1.09 -7.03 -4.96
CA ILE A 49 -0.77 -5.84 -5.76
C ILE A 49 0.70 -5.76 -6.20
N ALA A 50 1.57 -6.64 -5.72
CA ALA A 50 2.95 -6.73 -6.20
C ALA A 50 3.02 -7.35 -7.60
N ASP A 51 2.04 -8.19 -7.96
CA ASP A 51 1.94 -8.82 -9.28
C ASP A 51 1.40 -7.87 -10.36
N VAL A 52 0.60 -6.86 -9.98
CA VAL A 52 0.41 -5.70 -10.88
C VAL A 52 1.74 -4.99 -10.98
N ARG A 53 2.11 -4.52 -12.17
CA ARG A 53 3.42 -3.95 -12.55
C ARG A 53 3.75 -2.62 -11.86
N CYS A 54 3.48 -2.56 -10.56
CA CYS A 54 3.70 -1.49 -9.63
C CYS A 54 5.20 -1.41 -9.32
N LEU A 55 5.70 -0.19 -9.13
CA LEU A 55 7.01 0.03 -8.54
C LEU A 55 7.00 -0.46 -7.08
N PRO A 56 8.16 -0.65 -6.43
CA PRO A 56 8.24 -1.32 -5.13
C PRO A 56 7.22 -0.81 -4.10
N ALA A 57 6.35 -1.70 -3.63
CA ALA A 57 5.36 -1.39 -2.60
C ALA A 57 6.01 -1.36 -1.21
N HIS A 58 5.68 -0.34 -0.42
CA HIS A 58 6.22 -0.18 0.94
C HIS A 58 5.10 -0.36 1.97
N SER A 59 5.27 -1.30 2.90
CA SER A 59 4.38 -1.45 4.05
C SER A 59 4.91 -0.64 5.23
N LEU A 60 4.05 0.18 5.82
CA LEU A 60 4.34 0.91 7.05
C LEU A 60 3.62 0.25 8.21
N VAL A 61 4.42 -0.34 9.09
CA VAL A 61 4.02 -0.83 10.41
C VAL A 61 4.55 0.21 11.40
N ASP A 62 3.77 0.62 12.39
CA ASP A 62 4.21 1.44 13.56
C ASP A 62 4.93 2.79 13.34
N GLY A 63 5.02 3.31 12.11
CA GLY A 63 5.67 4.59 11.83
C GLY A 63 7.19 4.49 11.64
N THR A 64 7.76 3.29 11.76
CA THR A 64 9.14 3.01 11.37
C THR A 64 9.14 2.28 10.03
N HIS A 65 9.74 2.89 9.00
CA HIS A 65 9.92 2.27 7.68
C HIS A 65 10.68 0.94 7.82
N ARG A 66 9.99 -0.20 7.81
CA ARG A 66 10.61 -1.51 7.58
C ARG A 66 9.95 -2.19 6.39
N THR A 67 10.68 -2.10 5.29
CA THR A 67 10.41 -2.63 3.97
C THR A 67 10.23 -4.15 4.03
N LEU A 68 9.09 -4.65 3.58
CA LEU A 68 8.90 -6.06 3.20
C LEU A 68 9.24 -6.20 1.71
N ALA A 69 10.48 -5.89 1.32
CA ALA A 69 10.94 -6.03 -0.07
C ALA A 69 11.93 -7.19 -0.28
N ASP A 70 12.37 -7.87 0.80
CA ASP A 70 13.47 -8.84 0.69
C ASP A 70 13.06 -10.20 0.08
N ASN A 71 11.77 -10.41 -0.25
CA ASN A 71 11.28 -11.67 -0.84
C ASN A 71 10.49 -11.52 -2.14
N VAL A 72 10.36 -10.31 -2.69
CA VAL A 72 9.78 -10.14 -4.02
C VAL A 72 10.92 -10.23 -5.01
N ARG A 73 11.02 -11.37 -5.72
CA ARG A 73 11.96 -11.51 -6.83
C ARG A 73 11.72 -10.35 -7.80
N PRO A 74 12.76 -9.62 -8.23
CA PRO A 74 12.60 -8.71 -9.34
C PRO A 74 12.19 -9.54 -10.57
N CYS A 75 11.18 -9.06 -11.28
CA CYS A 75 10.98 -9.40 -12.67
C CYS A 75 12.25 -9.06 -13.47
#